data_AF-X7ZES6-F1
#
_entry.id   AF-X7ZES6-F1
#
_cell.length_a   1.000
_cell.length_b   1.000
_cell.length_c   1.000
_cell.angle_alpha   90.00
_cell.angle_beta   90.00
_cell.angle_gamma   90.00
#
_symmetry.space_group_name_H-M   'P 1'
#
loop_
_entity.id
_entity.type
_entity.pdbx_description
1 polymer ?
#
loop_
_entity_poly.entity_id
_entity_poly.type
_entity_poly.pdbx_seq_one_letter_code
_entity_poly.pdbx_strand_id
1 'polypeptide(L)'
;MGHVHRRTGNSTGPDPGTAGSAGPHSAHPSRRNPRRVPVRRHPEHAVLDALRATWLSLQPSAFAAERLRNLHHGEPDAVVSHLSAAHYVFELGSLQPDRLDYTIATPRRTSNPWVEFHVAESWPPTWQLVDGLPVTPVAQTIADIYRAGIDAGHLGDIVRDALSRAVVDVRAITAELDPPTGGHGRDTVTHALAVVGTPDSVAAGNELLFAGRR
;
A
#
# COMPACT_ATOMS: atom_id res chain seq x y z
N MET A 1 42.49 32.04 -32.61
CA MET A 1 42.70 33.31 -33.36
C MET A 1 43.23 32.89 -34.74
N GLY A 2 42.53 33.03 -35.86
CA GLY A 2 41.34 33.82 -36.16
C GLY A 2 41.68 34.88 -37.20
N HIS A 3 41.40 34.63 -38.49
CA HIS A 3 41.37 35.64 -39.54
C HIS A 3 40.33 35.31 -40.61
N VAL A 4 39.76 36.37 -41.19
CA VAL A 4 38.55 36.40 -42.02
C VAL A 4 38.84 37.10 -43.34
N HIS A 5 38.36 36.57 -44.47
CA HIS A 5 37.96 37.29 -45.70
C HIS A 5 37.04 36.32 -46.50
N ARG A 6 35.77 36.57 -46.87
CA ARG A 6 34.95 37.72 -47.34
C ARG A 6 35.10 38.04 -48.85
N ARG A 7 33.93 38.19 -49.53
CA ARG A 7 33.59 38.63 -50.93
C ARG A 7 33.35 37.47 -51.93
N THR A 8 32.47 37.53 -52.95
CA THR A 8 31.38 38.49 -53.35
C THR A 8 30.39 37.89 -54.38
N GLY A 9 29.12 38.31 -54.35
CA GLY A 9 28.21 38.40 -55.53
C GLY A 9 27.34 37.17 -55.87
N ASN A 10 26.18 37.29 -56.52
CA ASN A 10 25.51 38.49 -57.07
C ASN A 10 23.96 38.36 -57.13
N SER A 11 23.31 39.53 -57.24
CA SER A 11 21.89 39.93 -57.43
C SER A 11 21.01 39.13 -58.42
N THR A 12 19.66 39.22 -58.42
CA THR A 12 18.84 40.33 -59.00
C THR A 12 17.33 40.20 -58.63
N GLY A 13 16.55 41.32 -58.52
CA GLY A 13 15.07 41.35 -58.31
C GLY A 13 14.27 41.70 -59.60
N PRO A 14 13.11 42.41 -59.60
CA PRO A 14 12.22 42.88 -58.49
C PRO A 14 10.66 42.80 -58.73
N ASP A 15 9.86 43.25 -57.74
CA ASP A 15 8.51 43.93 -57.81
C ASP A 15 7.23 43.23 -58.38
N PRO A 16 5.99 43.80 -58.20
CA PRO A 16 5.38 44.45 -57.01
C PRO A 16 3.85 44.16 -56.79
N GLY A 17 3.26 44.60 -55.66
CA GLY A 17 1.81 44.87 -55.47
C GLY A 17 0.87 43.64 -55.34
N THR A 18 -0.24 43.63 -54.57
CA THR A 18 -1.25 44.69 -54.36
C THR A 18 -2.03 44.46 -53.04
N ALA A 19 -2.61 45.52 -52.47
CA ALA A 19 -3.41 45.48 -51.24
C ALA A 19 -4.78 44.79 -51.39
N GLY A 20 -5.36 44.31 -50.27
CA GLY A 20 -6.72 43.75 -50.28
C GLY A 20 -7.32 43.46 -48.89
N SER A 21 -8.25 44.33 -48.48
CA SER A 21 -9.35 44.08 -47.52
C SER A 21 -9.02 43.71 -46.06
N ALA A 22 -9.18 44.69 -45.16
CA ALA A 22 -9.47 44.42 -43.76
C ALA A 22 -10.97 44.04 -43.62
N GLY A 23 -11.24 42.86 -43.06
CA GLY A 23 -12.57 42.39 -42.65
C GLY A 23 -12.60 42.13 -41.14
N PRO A 24 -13.78 42.18 -40.48
CA PRO A 24 -13.85 42.28 -39.02
C PRO A 24 -13.39 41.01 -38.30
N HIS A 25 -12.67 41.19 -37.18
CA HIS A 25 -12.33 40.11 -36.25
C HIS A 25 -13.60 39.47 -35.66
N SER A 26 -14.02 38.34 -36.22
CA SER A 26 -14.96 37.44 -35.54
C SER A 26 -14.31 36.91 -34.26
N ALA A 27 -14.87 37.31 -33.11
CA ALA A 27 -14.40 36.89 -31.81
C ALA A 27 -14.44 35.36 -31.70
N HIS A 28 -13.27 34.73 -31.62
CA HIS A 28 -13.16 33.31 -31.28
C HIS A 28 -13.67 33.13 -29.84
N PRO A 29 -14.73 32.34 -29.57
CA PRO A 29 -15.12 32.04 -28.21
C PRO A 29 -13.98 31.26 -27.56
N SER A 30 -13.35 31.85 -26.55
CA SER A 30 -12.30 31.19 -25.78
C SER A 30 -12.77 29.81 -25.36
N ARG A 31 -12.14 28.75 -25.90
CA ARG A 31 -12.22 27.41 -25.32
C ARG A 31 -11.72 27.53 -23.89
N ARG A 32 -12.66 27.64 -22.94
CA ARG A 32 -12.38 27.44 -21.51
C ARG A 32 -11.80 26.05 -21.41
N ASN A 33 -10.47 25.98 -21.31
CA ASN A 33 -9.78 24.77 -20.92
C ASN A 33 -10.36 24.39 -19.56
N PRO A 34 -11.13 23.29 -19.44
CA PRO A 34 -11.65 22.89 -18.14
C PRO A 34 -10.41 22.60 -17.31
N ARG A 35 -10.21 23.39 -16.24
CA ARG A 35 -9.10 23.19 -15.32
C ARG A 35 -9.12 21.71 -14.94
N ARG A 36 -8.11 20.94 -15.39
CA ARG A 36 -7.87 19.61 -14.83
C ARG A 36 -7.68 19.85 -13.34
N VAL A 37 -8.71 19.56 -12.57
CA VAL A 37 -8.59 19.50 -11.12
C VAL A 37 -7.48 18.48 -10.89
N PRO A 38 -6.36 18.85 -10.25
CA PRO A 38 -5.40 17.85 -9.86
C PRO A 38 -6.15 16.92 -8.92
N VAL A 39 -6.44 15.70 -9.39
CA VAL A 39 -6.89 14.62 -8.51
C VAL A 39 -5.78 14.52 -7.47
N ARG A 40 -6.06 14.96 -6.24
CA ARG A 40 -5.18 14.70 -5.11
C ARG A 40 -5.12 13.18 -5.01
N ARG A 41 -4.06 12.57 -5.54
CA ARG A 41 -3.68 11.24 -5.09
C ARG A 41 -3.40 11.41 -3.60
N HIS A 42 -4.26 10.84 -2.78
CA HIS A 42 -4.02 10.75 -1.35
C HIS A 42 -2.66 10.04 -1.16
N PRO A 43 -1.82 10.45 -0.21
CA PRO A 43 -0.52 9.84 0.00
C PRO A 43 -0.66 8.32 0.21
N GLU A 44 -1.74 7.88 0.87
CA GLU A 44 -2.14 6.47 1.01
C GLU A 44 -2.11 5.70 -0.34
N HIS A 45 -2.74 6.20 -1.40
CA HIS A 45 -2.72 5.54 -2.71
C HIS A 45 -1.32 5.46 -3.33
N ALA A 46 -0.48 6.47 -3.10
CA ALA A 46 0.90 6.47 -3.61
C ALA A 46 1.76 5.40 -2.90
N VAL A 47 1.50 5.12 -1.62
CA VAL A 47 2.20 4.08 -0.88
C VAL A 47 1.66 2.68 -1.19
N LEU A 48 0.34 2.52 -1.35
CA LEU A 48 -0.24 1.25 -1.82
C LEU A 48 0.25 0.91 -3.26
N ASP A 49 0.41 1.91 -4.13
CA ASP A 49 1.05 1.74 -5.43
C ASP A 49 2.54 1.37 -5.31
N ALA A 50 3.28 1.91 -4.33
CA ALA A 50 4.67 1.51 -4.06
C ALA A 50 4.77 0.06 -3.54
N LEU A 51 3.81 -0.37 -2.73
CA LEU A 51 3.68 -1.75 -2.24
C LEU A 51 3.38 -2.73 -3.39
N ARG A 52 2.49 -2.36 -4.32
CA ARG A 52 2.24 -3.10 -5.57
C ARG A 52 3.47 -3.17 -6.46
N ALA A 53 4.11 -2.02 -6.73
CA ALA A 53 5.29 -1.95 -7.59
C ALA A 53 6.46 -2.78 -7.03
N THR A 54 6.66 -2.70 -5.71
CA THR A 54 7.66 -3.51 -5.00
C THR A 54 7.32 -4.98 -5.10
N TRP A 55 6.08 -5.39 -4.79
CA TRP A 55 5.63 -6.78 -4.92
C TRP A 55 5.88 -7.33 -6.33
N LEU A 56 5.52 -6.59 -7.39
CA LEU A 56 5.78 -6.96 -8.78
C LEU A 56 7.28 -7.12 -9.07
N SER A 57 8.14 -6.23 -8.54
CA SER A 57 9.59 -6.31 -8.71
C SER A 57 10.24 -7.52 -8.04
N LEU A 58 9.57 -8.19 -7.10
CA LEU A 58 10.10 -9.38 -6.41
C LEU A 58 10.22 -10.62 -7.30
N GLN A 59 9.44 -10.67 -8.40
CA GLN A 59 9.42 -11.73 -9.41
C GLN A 59 9.12 -11.11 -10.79
N PRO A 60 10.08 -10.39 -11.41
CA PRO A 60 9.83 -9.57 -12.60
C PRO A 60 9.58 -10.37 -13.89
N SER A 61 9.76 -11.70 -13.86
CA SER A 61 9.54 -12.61 -14.99
C SER A 61 8.14 -13.21 -15.05
N ALA A 62 7.28 -12.98 -14.04
CA ALA A 62 5.96 -13.58 -13.93
C ALA A 62 4.86 -12.52 -13.86
N PHE A 63 3.69 -12.80 -14.44
CA PHE A 63 2.57 -11.85 -14.40
C PHE A 63 1.84 -11.91 -13.05
N ALA A 64 1.22 -10.80 -12.62
CA ALA A 64 0.48 -10.75 -11.36
C ALA A 64 -0.60 -11.85 -11.22
N ALA A 65 -1.34 -12.12 -12.31
CA ALA A 65 -2.39 -13.15 -12.34
C ALA A 65 -1.87 -14.60 -12.44
N GLU A 66 -0.59 -14.79 -12.77
CA GLU A 66 0.11 -16.08 -12.70
C GLU A 66 0.55 -16.32 -11.26
N ARG A 67 1.27 -15.36 -10.67
CA ARG A 67 1.70 -15.36 -9.28
C ARG A 67 0.57 -15.61 -8.27
N LEU A 68 -0.54 -14.88 -8.39
CA LEU A 68 -1.72 -15.07 -7.52
C LEU A 68 -2.39 -16.45 -7.69
N ARG A 69 -2.25 -17.10 -8.85
CA ARG A 69 -2.75 -18.45 -9.11
C ARG A 69 -1.82 -19.51 -8.50
N ASN A 70 -0.52 -19.34 -8.69
CA ASN A 70 0.51 -20.21 -8.13
C ASN A 70 0.46 -20.17 -6.59
N LEU A 71 0.28 -18.99 -5.99
CA LEU A 71 0.06 -18.82 -4.56
C LEU A 71 -1.24 -19.50 -4.06
N HIS A 72 -2.34 -19.45 -4.83
CA HIS A 72 -3.55 -20.24 -4.54
C HIS A 72 -3.31 -21.76 -4.57
N HIS A 73 -2.35 -22.22 -5.37
CA HIS A 73 -1.91 -23.62 -5.42
C HIS A 73 -0.81 -23.96 -4.40
N GLY A 74 -0.46 -23.02 -3.51
CA GLY A 74 0.53 -23.22 -2.45
C GLY A 74 1.99 -23.07 -2.88
N GLU A 75 2.27 -22.59 -4.09
CA GLU A 75 3.65 -22.32 -4.51
C GLU A 75 4.26 -21.13 -3.75
N PRO A 76 5.59 -21.11 -3.54
CA PRO A 76 6.29 -19.98 -2.90
C PRO A 76 6.19 -18.66 -3.66
N ASP A 77 5.73 -17.62 -2.96
CA ASP A 77 5.76 -16.22 -3.40
C ASP A 77 5.93 -15.31 -2.15
N ALA A 78 5.49 -14.05 -2.25
CA ALA A 78 5.52 -13.04 -1.20
C ALA A 78 4.09 -12.54 -0.91
N VAL A 79 3.71 -12.55 0.38
CA VAL A 79 2.42 -12.07 0.89
C VAL A 79 2.68 -10.83 1.75
N VAL A 80 1.97 -9.72 1.51
CA VAL A 80 2.07 -8.51 2.34
C VAL A 80 1.63 -8.84 3.77
N SER A 81 2.38 -8.39 4.76
CA SER A 81 2.16 -8.77 6.17
C SER A 81 2.56 -7.65 7.13
N HIS A 82 2.57 -7.94 8.45
CA HIS A 82 3.08 -7.06 9.50
C HIS A 82 2.58 -5.60 9.41
N LEU A 83 3.42 -4.61 9.74
CA LEU A 83 3.06 -3.20 9.76
C LEU A 83 2.67 -2.66 8.37
N SER A 84 3.25 -3.20 7.30
CA SER A 84 2.85 -2.84 5.93
C SER A 84 1.42 -3.25 5.58
N ALA A 85 0.97 -4.44 6.02
CA ALA A 85 -0.44 -4.83 5.90
C ALA A 85 -1.34 -3.98 6.83
N ALA A 86 -0.97 -3.84 8.10
CA ALA A 86 -1.77 -3.08 9.06
C ALA A 86 -1.97 -1.62 8.63
N HIS A 87 -0.89 -0.90 8.36
CA HIS A 87 -0.94 0.54 8.12
C HIS A 87 -1.32 0.92 6.68
N TYR A 88 -0.83 0.21 5.65
CA TYR A 88 -1.08 0.60 4.25
C TYR A 88 -2.24 -0.13 3.55
N VAL A 89 -2.68 -1.29 4.06
CA VAL A 89 -3.80 -2.04 3.46
C VAL A 89 -5.06 -1.94 4.32
N PHE A 90 -4.94 -2.09 5.64
CA PHE A 90 -6.09 -2.05 6.55
C PHE A 90 -6.28 -0.70 7.25
N GLU A 91 -5.34 0.24 7.10
CA GLU A 91 -5.35 1.58 7.70
C GLU A 91 -5.50 1.53 9.23
N LEU A 92 -4.81 0.59 9.89
CA LEU A 92 -4.88 0.34 11.33
C LEU A 92 -3.65 0.89 12.03
N GLY A 93 -3.86 1.68 13.09
CA GLY A 93 -2.79 2.29 13.86
C GLY A 93 -2.02 3.39 13.11
N SER A 94 -1.25 4.16 13.86
CA SER A 94 -0.46 5.29 13.35
C SER A 94 1.01 4.94 13.09
N LEU A 95 1.49 3.77 13.54
CA LEU A 95 2.88 3.35 13.35
C LEU A 95 3.14 3.03 11.88
N GLN A 96 3.99 3.84 11.25
CA GLN A 96 4.48 3.58 9.90
C GLN A 96 5.61 2.54 9.92
N PRO A 97 5.62 1.59 8.98
CA PRO A 97 6.74 0.68 8.83
C PRO A 97 7.94 1.39 8.18
N ASP A 98 9.15 1.09 8.67
CA ASP A 98 10.41 1.55 8.05
C ASP A 98 10.69 0.89 6.69
N ARG A 99 10.05 -0.27 6.43
CA ARG A 99 10.29 -1.15 5.28
C ARG A 99 9.00 -1.83 4.85
N LEU A 100 8.92 -2.21 3.58
CA LEU A 100 7.78 -2.95 3.04
C LEU A 100 7.92 -4.44 3.39
N ASP A 101 7.03 -4.90 4.28
CA ASP A 101 7.02 -6.24 4.86
C ASP A 101 6.37 -7.27 3.94
N TYR A 102 7.07 -8.36 3.68
CA TYR A 102 6.48 -9.52 3.01
C TYR A 102 6.83 -10.83 3.72
N THR A 103 5.81 -11.64 3.99
CA THR A 103 5.95 -13.03 4.43
C THR A 103 6.26 -13.92 3.22
N ILE A 104 7.30 -14.75 3.32
CA ILE A 104 7.79 -15.64 2.27
C ILE A 104 8.02 -17.07 2.79
N ALA A 105 8.02 -18.06 1.90
CA ALA A 105 8.14 -19.48 2.25
C ALA A 105 9.51 -19.88 2.82
N THR A 106 10.59 -19.25 2.35
CA THR A 106 11.97 -19.62 2.67
C THR A 106 12.86 -18.38 2.79
N PRO A 107 13.94 -18.40 3.60
CA PRO A 107 14.82 -17.26 3.76
C PRO A 107 15.40 -16.77 2.42
N ARG A 108 15.18 -15.50 2.09
CA ARG A 108 15.68 -14.83 0.88
C ARG A 108 16.40 -13.53 1.26
N ARG A 109 17.51 -13.22 0.60
CA ARG A 109 18.14 -11.90 0.71
C ARG A 109 17.55 -10.94 -0.32
N THR A 110 17.35 -9.69 0.08
CA THR A 110 17.02 -8.58 -0.82
C THR A 110 18.21 -7.62 -0.92
N SER A 111 18.41 -7.05 -2.11
CA SER A 111 19.29 -5.88 -2.31
C SER A 111 18.53 -4.55 -2.24
N ASN A 112 17.19 -4.59 -2.23
CA ASN A 112 16.35 -3.43 -2.03
C ASN A 112 16.29 -3.09 -0.53
N PRO A 113 16.80 -1.94 -0.07
CA PRO A 113 16.84 -1.57 1.36
C PRO A 113 15.45 -1.23 1.94
N TRP A 114 14.43 -1.07 1.09
CA TRP A 114 13.05 -0.76 1.47
C TRP A 114 12.17 -2.00 1.63
N VAL A 115 12.75 -3.20 1.64
CA VAL A 115 12.02 -4.48 1.76
C VAL A 115 12.51 -5.23 2.98
N GLU A 116 11.56 -5.76 3.75
CA GLU A 116 11.82 -6.71 4.83
C GLU A 116 11.14 -8.04 4.51
N PHE A 117 11.80 -9.15 4.85
CA PHE A 117 11.30 -10.49 4.58
C PHE A 117 11.15 -11.30 5.86
N HIS A 118 9.91 -11.66 6.15
CA HIS A 118 9.53 -12.51 7.26
C HIS A 118 9.34 -13.94 6.74
N VAL A 119 9.86 -14.95 7.44
CA VAL A 119 9.73 -16.35 7.00
C VAL A 119 8.50 -16.95 7.70
N ALA A 120 7.60 -17.54 6.91
CA ALA A 120 6.37 -18.11 7.45
C ALA A 120 6.65 -19.36 8.32
N GLU A 121 5.92 -19.52 9.43
CA GLU A 121 5.94 -20.74 10.26
C GLU A 121 5.39 -21.95 9.48
N SER A 122 4.46 -21.73 8.56
CA SER A 122 3.91 -22.72 7.62
C SER A 122 3.58 -22.07 6.28
N TRP A 123 3.59 -22.85 5.19
CA TRP A 123 3.33 -22.35 3.84
C TRP A 123 2.25 -23.16 3.10
N PRO A 124 1.33 -22.52 2.35
CA PRO A 124 1.11 -21.06 2.33
C PRO A 124 0.54 -20.58 3.68
N PRO A 125 0.87 -19.36 4.14
CA PRO A 125 0.13 -18.73 5.22
C PRO A 125 -1.32 -18.50 4.77
N THR A 126 -2.23 -18.31 5.72
CA THR A 126 -3.56 -17.78 5.38
C THR A 126 -3.38 -16.41 4.70
N TRP A 127 -4.11 -16.17 3.61
CA TRP A 127 -4.03 -14.92 2.88
C TRP A 127 -5.35 -14.58 2.20
N GLN A 128 -5.52 -13.31 1.88
CA GLN A 128 -6.66 -12.76 1.14
C GLN A 128 -6.18 -11.81 0.05
N LEU A 129 -6.94 -11.70 -1.04
CA LEU A 129 -6.68 -10.74 -2.10
C LEU A 129 -7.31 -9.39 -1.73
N VAL A 130 -6.48 -8.39 -1.40
CA VAL A 130 -6.92 -7.03 -1.14
C VAL A 130 -6.28 -6.12 -2.17
N ASP A 131 -7.11 -5.40 -2.94
CA ASP A 131 -6.65 -4.34 -3.85
C ASP A 131 -5.57 -4.78 -4.87
N GLY A 132 -5.63 -6.06 -5.27
CA GLY A 132 -4.69 -6.70 -6.21
C GLY A 132 -3.42 -7.29 -5.58
N LEU A 133 -3.26 -7.22 -4.26
CA LEU A 133 -2.15 -7.79 -3.51
C LEU A 133 -2.59 -9.00 -2.67
N PRO A 134 -1.76 -10.05 -2.54
CA PRO A 134 -1.95 -11.06 -1.51
C PRO A 134 -1.51 -10.49 -0.15
N VAL A 135 -2.39 -10.54 0.85
CA VAL A 135 -2.17 -9.94 2.18
C VAL A 135 -2.58 -10.92 3.29
N THR A 136 -1.87 -10.96 4.42
CA THR A 136 -2.33 -11.75 5.59
C THR A 136 -3.66 -11.19 6.14
N PRO A 137 -4.55 -12.03 6.71
CA PRO A 137 -5.77 -11.55 7.36
C PRO A 137 -5.45 -10.73 8.61
N VAL A 138 -6.29 -9.75 8.94
CA VAL A 138 -6.08 -8.80 10.06
C VAL A 138 -5.67 -9.48 11.37
N ALA A 139 -6.29 -10.60 11.74
CA ALA A 139 -5.93 -11.35 12.96
C ALA A 139 -4.49 -11.89 12.91
N GLN A 140 -4.10 -12.50 11.79
CA GLN A 140 -2.73 -12.98 11.58
C GLN A 140 -1.75 -11.81 11.51
N THR A 141 -2.09 -10.72 10.80
CA THR A 141 -1.28 -9.49 10.75
C THR A 141 -0.96 -8.95 12.15
N ILE A 142 -1.94 -8.97 13.07
CA ILE A 142 -1.74 -8.52 14.46
C ILE A 142 -0.81 -9.48 15.22
N ALA A 143 -0.94 -10.80 15.02
CA ALA A 143 -0.08 -11.79 15.66
C ALA A 143 1.34 -11.83 15.06
N ASP A 144 1.50 -11.50 13.78
CA ASP A 144 2.77 -11.26 13.09
C ASP A 144 3.49 -10.05 13.73
N ILE A 145 2.78 -8.92 13.90
CA ILE A 145 3.30 -7.70 14.56
C ILE A 145 3.72 -7.96 16.01
N TYR A 146 2.95 -8.76 16.75
CA TYR A 146 3.30 -9.16 18.11
C TYR A 146 4.59 -10.01 18.14
N ARG A 147 4.73 -11.00 17.25
CA ARG A 147 5.96 -11.81 17.12
C ARG A 147 7.18 -10.96 16.78
N ALA A 148 7.01 -9.91 15.98
CA ALA A 148 8.07 -8.96 15.63
C ALA A 148 8.53 -8.06 16.80
N GLY A 149 7.87 -8.13 17.97
CA GLY A 149 8.28 -7.41 19.17
C GLY A 149 7.90 -5.93 19.21
N ILE A 150 6.91 -5.52 18.42
CA ILE A 150 6.31 -4.18 18.52
C ILE A 150 5.68 -3.99 19.89
N ASP A 151 5.86 -2.81 20.49
CA ASP A 151 5.40 -2.55 21.86
C ASP A 151 3.86 -2.54 21.99
N ALA A 152 3.41 -2.74 23.22
CA ALA A 152 1.99 -2.83 23.55
C ALA A 152 1.18 -1.55 23.27
N GLY A 153 1.83 -0.38 23.14
CA GLY A 153 1.16 0.87 22.77
C GLY A 153 0.77 0.85 21.30
N HIS A 154 1.73 0.68 20.40
CA HIS A 154 1.44 0.60 18.96
C HIS A 154 0.57 -0.62 18.60
N LEU A 155 0.77 -1.77 19.26
CA LEU A 155 -0.12 -2.92 19.12
C LEU A 155 -1.55 -2.61 19.60
N GLY A 156 -1.67 -1.89 20.72
CA GLY A 156 -2.95 -1.45 21.28
C GLY A 156 -3.72 -0.52 20.36
N ASP A 157 -3.03 0.41 19.69
CA ASP A 157 -3.62 1.29 18.67
C ASP A 157 -4.21 0.47 17.51
N ILE A 158 -3.43 -0.46 16.95
CA ILE A 158 -3.85 -1.32 15.84
C ILE A 158 -5.05 -2.19 16.23
N VAL A 159 -5.01 -2.80 17.42
CA VAL A 159 -6.11 -3.65 17.94
C VAL A 159 -7.36 -2.81 18.20
N ARG A 160 -7.26 -1.64 18.84
CA ARG A 160 -8.39 -0.73 19.05
C ARG A 160 -9.07 -0.41 17.72
N ASP A 161 -8.29 0.01 16.72
CA ASP A 161 -8.83 0.45 15.43
C ASP A 161 -9.51 -0.71 14.71
N ALA A 162 -8.92 -1.91 14.74
CA ALA A 162 -9.45 -3.12 14.13
C ALA A 162 -10.80 -3.54 14.75
N LEU A 163 -10.90 -3.49 16.08
CA LEU A 163 -12.10 -3.85 16.82
C LEU A 163 -13.20 -2.79 16.66
N SER A 164 -12.84 -1.50 16.73
CA SER A 164 -13.77 -0.37 16.61
C SER A 164 -14.37 -0.23 15.22
N ARG A 165 -13.61 -0.56 14.16
CA ARG A 165 -14.09 -0.64 12.77
C ARG A 165 -14.81 -1.96 12.46
N ALA A 166 -14.82 -2.91 13.39
CA ALA A 166 -15.38 -4.26 13.23
C ALA A 166 -14.91 -4.99 11.96
N VAL A 167 -13.63 -4.83 11.61
CA VAL A 167 -12.98 -5.53 10.47
C VAL A 167 -12.51 -6.93 10.82
N VAL A 168 -12.49 -7.29 12.11
CA VAL A 168 -12.10 -8.59 12.63
C VAL A 168 -12.83 -8.89 13.95
N ASP A 169 -13.12 -10.17 14.22
CA ASP A 169 -13.63 -10.66 15.52
C ASP A 169 -12.44 -10.75 16.49
N VAL A 170 -12.56 -10.18 17.69
CA VAL A 170 -11.51 -10.25 18.74
C VAL A 170 -11.13 -11.69 19.09
N ARG A 171 -12.04 -12.65 18.90
CA ARG A 171 -11.79 -14.09 19.10
C ARG A 171 -10.84 -14.66 18.06
N ALA A 172 -10.85 -14.12 16.84
CA ALA A 172 -9.87 -14.48 15.81
C ALA A 172 -8.48 -13.90 16.15
N ILE A 173 -8.40 -12.65 16.63
CA ILE A 173 -7.14 -12.08 17.12
C ILE A 173 -6.58 -12.92 18.28
N THR A 174 -7.44 -13.31 19.23
CA THR A 174 -7.08 -14.17 20.37
C THR A 174 -6.49 -15.49 19.89
N ALA A 175 -7.17 -16.19 18.96
CA ALA A 175 -6.72 -17.48 18.45
C ALA A 175 -5.36 -17.41 17.70
N GLU A 176 -5.09 -16.34 16.97
CA GLU A 176 -3.79 -16.13 16.29
C GLU A 176 -2.66 -15.73 17.27
N LEU A 177 -3.01 -15.10 18.40
CA LEU A 177 -2.07 -14.77 19.48
C LEU A 177 -1.85 -15.90 20.48
N ASP A 178 -2.74 -16.89 20.58
CA ASP A 178 -2.60 -18.00 21.53
C ASP A 178 -1.29 -18.79 21.32
N PRO A 179 -0.86 -19.17 20.09
CA PRO A 179 0.42 -19.83 19.88
C PRO A 179 1.66 -19.04 20.38
N PRO A 180 1.89 -17.77 20.00
CA PRO A 180 3.06 -17.03 20.47
C PRO A 180 2.97 -16.56 21.93
N THR A 181 1.80 -16.62 22.58
CA THR A 181 1.61 -16.25 23.99
C THR A 181 1.47 -17.45 24.94
N GLY A 182 1.48 -18.68 24.43
CA GLY A 182 1.25 -19.89 25.23
C GLY A 182 -0.17 -20.02 25.76
N GLY A 183 -1.17 -19.56 25.00
CA GLY A 183 -2.60 -19.60 25.35
C GLY A 183 -3.12 -18.37 26.11
N HIS A 184 -2.39 -17.26 26.08
CA HIS A 184 -2.75 -15.99 26.75
C HIS A 184 -3.11 -14.89 25.73
N GLY A 185 -3.64 -15.26 24.56
CA GLY A 185 -3.93 -14.32 23.48
C GLY A 185 -4.95 -13.26 23.89
N ARG A 186 -5.93 -13.65 24.73
CA ARG A 186 -6.94 -12.73 25.26
C ARG A 186 -6.37 -11.74 26.27
N ASP A 187 -5.46 -12.20 27.14
CA ASP A 187 -4.81 -11.32 28.12
C ASP A 187 -3.90 -10.32 27.42
N THR A 188 -3.22 -10.75 26.35
CA THR A 188 -2.40 -9.89 25.48
C THR A 188 -3.23 -8.81 24.79
N VAL A 189 -4.39 -9.16 24.21
CA VAL A 189 -5.35 -8.18 23.65
C VAL A 189 -5.82 -7.19 24.72
N THR A 190 -6.22 -7.69 25.89
CA THR A 190 -6.74 -6.86 26.98
C THR A 190 -5.67 -5.90 27.52
N HIS A 191 -4.44 -6.38 27.67
CA HIS A 191 -3.30 -5.57 28.08
C HIS A 191 -2.97 -4.47 27.06
N ALA A 192 -2.90 -4.80 25.76
CA ALA A 192 -2.63 -3.82 24.71
C ALA A 192 -3.70 -2.71 24.67
N LEU A 193 -4.99 -3.07 24.77
CA LEU A 193 -6.08 -2.10 24.85
C LEU A 193 -5.97 -1.20 26.10
N ALA A 194 -5.63 -1.77 27.25
CA ALA A 194 -5.46 -1.02 28.50
C ALA A 194 -4.28 -0.02 28.43
N VAL A 195 -3.17 -0.38 27.77
CA VAL A 195 -2.00 0.51 27.57
C VAL A 195 -2.39 1.77 26.78
N VAL A 196 -3.26 1.65 25.78
CA VAL A 196 -3.78 2.80 25.01
C VAL A 196 -5.07 3.41 25.61
N GLY A 197 -5.42 3.07 26.86
CA GLY A 197 -6.59 3.61 27.56
C GLY A 197 -7.94 3.26 26.91
N THR A 198 -8.01 2.20 26.11
CA THR A 198 -9.26 1.77 25.46
C THR A 198 -10.11 0.94 26.42
N PRO A 199 -11.40 1.26 26.62
CA PRO A 199 -12.27 0.47 27.50
C PRO A 199 -12.56 -0.95 26.98
N ASP A 200 -12.68 -1.90 27.91
CA ASP A 200 -13.06 -3.30 27.63
C ASP A 200 -14.36 -3.45 26.83
N SER A 201 -15.25 -2.46 26.90
CA SER A 201 -16.49 -2.41 26.14
C SER A 201 -16.28 -2.40 24.63
N VAL A 202 -15.11 -2.02 24.12
CA VAL A 202 -14.76 -2.13 22.69
C VAL A 202 -14.62 -3.60 22.28
N ALA A 203 -13.90 -4.40 23.08
CA ALA A 203 -13.76 -5.84 22.82
C ALA A 203 -15.10 -6.57 23.02
N ALA A 204 -15.83 -6.27 24.09
CA ALA A 204 -17.15 -6.87 24.34
C ALA A 204 -18.18 -6.50 23.25
N GLY A 205 -18.19 -5.24 22.80
CA GLY A 205 -19.05 -4.77 21.72
C GLY A 205 -18.74 -5.44 20.38
N ASN A 206 -17.46 -5.63 20.08
CA ASN A 206 -17.01 -6.37 18.90
C ASN A 206 -17.53 -7.82 18.92
N GLU A 207 -17.40 -8.55 20.03
CA GLU A 207 -17.92 -9.92 20.14
C GLU A 207 -19.43 -10.02 19.91
N LEU A 208 -20.20 -9.07 20.44
CA LEU A 208 -21.65 -9.01 20.23
C LEU A 208 -22.00 -8.75 18.76
N LEU A 209 -21.27 -7.85 18.08
CA LEU A 209 -21.46 -7.57 16.65
C LEU A 209 -21.17 -8.78 15.76
N PHE A 210 -20.17 -9.61 16.09
CA PHE A 210 -19.84 -10.82 15.33
C PHE A 210 -20.68 -12.04 15.72
N ALA A 211 -21.18 -12.12 16.96
CA ALA A 211 -22.11 -13.18 17.38
C ALA A 211 -23.44 -13.10 16.60
N GLY A 212 -23.95 -11.90 16.33
CA GLY A 212 -25.18 -11.67 15.57
C GLY A 212 -25.08 -11.87 14.04
N ARG A 213 -23.92 -12.27 13.51
CA ARG A 213 -23.67 -12.53 12.08
C ARG A 213 -23.60 -14.03 11.72
N ARG A 214 -23.88 -14.92 12.67
CA ARG A 214 -23.78 -16.39 12.54
C ARG A 214 -25.16 -17.04 12.40
#